data_AF-A0A815RCY5-F1
#
_entry.id   AF-A0A815RCY5-F1
#
_cell.length_a   1.000
_cell.length_b   1.000
_cell.length_c   1.000
_cell.angle_alpha   90.00
_cell.angle_beta   90.00
_cell.angle_gamma   90.00
#
_symmetry.space_group_name_H-M   'P 1'
#
loop_
_entity.id
_entity.type
_entity.pdbx_description
1 polymer ?
#
loop_
_entity_poly.entity_id
_entity_poly.type
_entity_poly.pdbx_seq_one_letter_code
_entity_poly.pdbx_strand_id
1 'polypeptide(L)'
;QRCDQAMISISFNGLDALFMYTQLLKEAVLEIEDDDKKSMKDLVTYCREQKDISEDQIKLIEREYRDHTPIWWYTAPYFMYSMLNRGLRQMDVDIILKMGFFIRHLHQHRNCSKTT
;
A
#
# COMPACT_ATOMS: atom_id res chain seq x y z
N GLN A 1 -17.97 22.58 -38.74
CA GLN A 1 -17.60 21.40 -37.92
C GLN A 1 -17.81 21.77 -36.47
N ARG A 2 -18.83 21.17 -35.85
CA ARG A 2 -19.26 21.45 -34.48
C ARG A 2 -18.62 20.36 -33.63
N CYS A 3 -17.55 20.69 -32.91
CA CYS A 3 -17.04 19.81 -31.87
C CYS A 3 -18.05 19.91 -30.72
N ASP A 4 -18.96 18.95 -30.67
CA ASP A 4 -19.73 18.66 -29.48
C ASP A 4 -18.74 18.10 -28.45
N GLN A 5 -18.04 19.03 -27.79
CA GLN A 5 -17.31 18.74 -26.58
C GLN A 5 -18.39 18.46 -25.54
N ALA A 6 -18.79 17.20 -25.44
CA ALA A 6 -19.59 16.72 -24.34
C ALA A 6 -18.82 17.04 -23.07
N MET A 7 -19.16 18.19 -22.48
CA MET A 7 -18.81 18.55 -21.12
C MET A 7 -19.33 17.40 -20.29
N ILE A 8 -18.43 16.47 -19.94
CA ILE A 8 -18.68 15.52 -18.88
C ILE A 8 -19.06 16.41 -17.71
N SER A 9 -20.35 16.46 -17.39
CA SER A 9 -20.81 17.05 -16.15
C SER A 9 -20.19 16.15 -15.08
N ILE A 10 -19.01 16.54 -14.61
CA ILE A 10 -18.43 15.95 -13.41
C ILE A 10 -19.40 16.32 -12.32
N SER A 11 -20.37 15.44 -12.07
CA SER A 11 -21.17 15.51 -10.87
C SER A 11 -20.16 15.37 -9.75
N PHE A 12 -19.77 16.48 -9.12
CA PHE A 12 -18.79 16.51 -8.05
C PHE A 12 -19.43 15.94 -6.78
N ASN A 13 -19.79 14.67 -6.84
CA ASN A 13 -20.02 13.88 -5.66
C ASN A 13 -18.61 13.60 -5.09
N GLY A 14 -18.42 13.70 -3.77
CA GLY A 14 -17.10 13.50 -3.15
C GLY A 14 -16.51 12.10 -3.41
N LEU A 15 -17.34 11.16 -3.87
CA LEU A 15 -16.94 9.81 -4.26
C LEU A 15 -16.09 9.81 -5.54
N ASP A 16 -16.45 10.60 -6.55
CA ASP A 16 -15.68 10.71 -7.79
C ASP A 16 -14.30 11.33 -7.54
N ALA A 17 -14.22 12.36 -6.69
CA ALA A 17 -12.95 13.01 -6.34
C ALA A 17 -12.05 12.11 -5.48
N LEU A 18 -12.61 11.40 -4.48
CA LEU A 18 -11.85 10.46 -3.66
C LEU A 18 -11.35 9.28 -4.51
N PHE A 19 -12.16 8.76 -5.42
CA PHE A 19 -11.75 7.70 -6.32
C PHE A 19 -10.58 8.13 -7.22
N MET A 20 -10.65 9.32 -7.82
CA MET A 20 -9.55 9.88 -8.60
C MET A 20 -8.28 10.03 -7.76
N TYR A 21 -8.38 10.54 -6.53
CA TYR A 21 -7.24 10.64 -5.62
C TYR A 21 -6.66 9.27 -5.27
N THR A 22 -7.49 8.29 -4.91
CA THR A 22 -7.04 6.93 -4.58
C THR A 22 -6.36 6.26 -5.77
N GLN A 23 -6.86 6.49 -6.99
CA GLN A 23 -6.25 5.96 -8.21
C GLN A 23 -4.87 6.57 -8.46
N LEU A 24 -4.75 7.91 -8.38
CA LEU A 24 -3.47 8.61 -8.53
C LEU A 24 -2.46 8.19 -7.45
N LEU A 25 -2.90 8.06 -6.19
CA LEU A 25 -2.06 7.59 -5.10
C LEU A 25 -1.58 6.15 -5.35
N LYS A 26 -2.47 5.25 -5.76
CA LYS A 26 -2.12 3.87 -6.09
C LYS A 26 -1.07 3.85 -7.20
N GLU A 27 -1.29 4.57 -8.30
CA GLU A 27 -0.36 4.64 -9.42
C GLU A 27 1.01 5.18 -8.97
N ALA A 28 1.03 6.30 -8.24
CA ALA A 28 2.26 6.87 -7.70
C ALA A 28 3.03 5.86 -6.83
N VAL A 29 2.36 5.17 -5.91
CA VAL A 29 3.01 4.17 -5.03
C VAL A 29 3.56 2.97 -5.83
N LEU A 30 2.88 2.57 -6.90
CA LEU A 30 3.30 1.47 -7.76
C LEU A 30 4.47 1.83 -8.68
N GLU A 31 4.61 3.11 -9.05
CA GLU A 31 5.70 3.63 -9.88
C GLU A 31 6.99 3.93 -9.10
N ILE A 32 6.92 3.99 -7.77
CA ILE A 32 8.12 4.17 -6.94
C ILE A 32 9.06 2.97 -7.12
N GLU A 33 10.22 3.25 -7.72
CA GLU A 33 11.37 2.36 -7.75
C GLU A 33 12.15 2.48 -6.43
N ASP A 34 11.95 1.53 -5.52
CA ASP A 34 12.72 1.43 -4.28
C ASP A 34 13.42 0.07 -4.16
N ASP A 35 14.55 0.08 -3.45
CA ASP A 35 15.18 -1.14 -2.97
C ASP A 35 14.40 -1.72 -1.78
N ASP A 36 13.81 -2.91 -1.96
CA ASP A 36 13.04 -3.61 -0.92
C ASP A 36 13.79 -3.75 0.41
N LYS A 37 15.12 -3.93 0.38
CA LYS A 37 15.91 -4.06 1.60
C LYS A 37 15.92 -2.76 2.38
N LYS A 38 16.13 -1.63 1.69
CA LYS A 38 16.04 -0.30 2.27
C LYS A 38 14.62 -0.02 2.78
N SER A 39 13.58 -0.27 1.97
CA SER A 39 12.19 -0.04 2.39
C SER A 39 11.81 -0.88 3.61
N MET A 40 12.26 -2.14 3.69
CA MET A 40 12.06 -2.98 4.88
C MET A 40 12.75 -2.38 6.12
N LYS A 41 14.00 -1.93 5.99
CA LYS A 41 14.73 -1.29 7.09
C LYS A 41 14.03 -0.03 7.58
N ASP A 42 13.52 0.79 6.66
CA ASP A 42 12.80 2.03 6.97
C ASP A 42 11.45 1.73 7.65
N LEU A 43 10.73 0.71 7.19
CA LEU A 43 9.50 0.23 7.83
C LEU A 43 9.78 -0.24 9.27
N VAL A 44 10.80 -1.08 9.45
CA VAL A 44 11.18 -1.62 10.75
C VAL A 44 11.57 -0.52 11.72
N THR A 45 12.37 0.46 11.26
CA THR A 45 12.78 1.60 12.09
C THR A 45 11.55 2.37 12.56
N TYR A 46 10.62 2.65 11.65
CA TYR A 46 9.35 3.28 11.98
C TYR A 46 8.52 2.45 12.96
N CYS A 47 8.45 1.12 12.80
CA CYS A 47 7.71 0.24 13.69
C CYS A 47 8.26 0.25 15.12
N ARG A 48 9.59 0.33 15.28
CA ARG A 48 10.24 0.41 16.60
C ARG A 48 9.92 1.71 17.36
N GLU A 49 9.56 2.76 16.63
CA GLU A 49 9.12 4.04 17.24
C GLU A 49 7.64 3.99 17.65
N GLN A 50 6.87 3.00 17.19
CA GLN A 50 5.46 2.83 17.54
C GLN A 50 5.29 2.08 18.86
N LYS A 51 4.40 2.57 19.73
CA LYS A 51 4.16 1.96 21.05
C LYS A 51 3.28 0.71 20.99
N ASP A 52 2.52 0.54 19.92
CA ASP A 52 1.53 -0.52 19.74
C ASP A 52 2.07 -1.79 19.05
N ILE A 53 3.36 -1.80 18.68
CA ILE A 53 3.98 -2.91 17.96
C ILE A 53 5.05 -3.54 18.84
N SER A 54 4.90 -4.82 19.14
CA SER A 54 5.90 -5.56 19.92
C SER A 54 7.17 -5.81 19.10
N GLU A 55 8.34 -5.71 19.73
CA GLU A 55 9.63 -6.01 19.10
C GLU A 55 9.69 -7.43 18.50
N ASP A 56 8.98 -8.40 19.07
CA ASP A 56 8.95 -9.77 18.55
C ASP A 56 8.23 -9.86 17.19
N GLN A 57 7.15 -9.11 16.99
CA GLN A 57 6.49 -9.02 15.70
C GLN A 57 7.36 -8.31 14.65
N ILE A 58 8.15 -7.31 15.07
CA ILE A 58 9.09 -6.62 14.18
C ILE A 58 10.17 -7.58 13.70
N LYS A 59 10.77 -8.33 14.62
CA LYS A 59 11.79 -9.36 14.31
C LYS A 59 11.25 -10.46 13.43
N LEU A 60 9.99 -10.86 13.61
CA LEU A 60 9.33 -11.86 12.79
C LEU A 60 9.32 -11.41 11.31
N ILE A 61 8.90 -10.18 11.05
CA ILE A 61 8.87 -9.65 9.68
C ILE A 61 10.28 -9.48 9.13
N GLU A 62 11.23 -8.96 9.90
CA GLU A 62 12.63 -8.83 9.44
C GLU A 62 13.23 -10.16 8.97
N ARG A 63 12.87 -11.26 9.62
CA ARG A 63 13.41 -12.60 9.35
C ARG A 63 12.63 -13.33 8.28
N GLU A 64 11.31 -13.35 8.40
CA GLU A 64 10.44 -14.29 7.69
C GLU A 64 9.62 -13.64 6.58
N TYR A 65 9.76 -12.32 6.34
CA TYR A 65 8.92 -11.62 5.35
C TYR A 65 8.94 -12.29 3.97
N ARG A 66 10.12 -12.74 3.53
CA ARG A 66 10.32 -13.39 2.22
C ARG A 66 9.93 -14.87 2.21
N ASP A 67 9.76 -15.49 3.37
CA ASP A 67 9.41 -16.90 3.50
C ASP A 67 7.90 -17.13 3.28
N HIS A 68 7.12 -16.06 3.31
CA HIS A 68 5.67 -16.08 3.09
C HIS A 68 5.24 -15.17 1.94
N THR A 69 4.07 -15.46 1.38
CA THR A 69 3.49 -14.60 0.34
C THR A 69 2.98 -13.29 0.94
N PRO A 70 2.90 -12.20 0.14
CA PRO A 70 2.33 -10.94 0.61
C PRO A 70 0.88 -11.08 1.10
N ILE A 71 0.10 -11.96 0.46
CA ILE A 71 -1.29 -12.26 0.89
C ILE A 71 -1.29 -12.88 2.29
N TRP A 72 -0.37 -13.80 2.59
CA TRP A 72 -0.28 -14.40 3.91
C TRP A 72 -0.09 -13.33 4.98
N TRP A 73 0.85 -12.39 4.79
CA TRP A 73 1.06 -11.25 5.68
C TRP A 73 -0.15 -10.32 5.80
N TYR A 74 -0.96 -10.19 4.76
CA TYR A 74 -2.19 -9.41 4.78
C TYR A 74 -3.32 -10.10 5.55
N THR A 75 -3.34 -11.43 5.59
CA THR A 75 -4.39 -12.20 6.28
C THR A 75 -4.01 -12.67 7.68
N ALA A 76 -2.71 -12.77 7.97
CA ALA A 76 -2.21 -13.23 9.25
C ALA A 76 -2.48 -12.19 10.37
N PRO A 77 -2.65 -12.62 11.63
CA PRO A 77 -2.99 -11.75 12.76
C PRO A 77 -1.78 -10.95 13.29
N TYR A 78 -0.99 -10.36 12.37
CA TYR A 78 0.15 -9.50 12.67
C TYR A 78 -0.16 -8.05 12.32
N PHE A 79 0.74 -7.13 12.70
CA PHE A 79 0.48 -5.71 12.56
C PHE A 79 0.38 -5.23 11.10
N MET A 80 0.94 -5.96 10.11
CA MET A 80 0.98 -5.57 8.69
C MET A 80 -0.40 -5.18 8.14
N TYR A 81 -1.40 -6.05 8.34
CA TYR A 81 -2.77 -5.76 7.91
C TYR A 81 -3.32 -4.50 8.59
N SER A 82 -3.20 -4.42 9.91
CA SER A 82 -3.78 -3.34 10.69
C SER A 82 -3.14 -1.98 10.39
N MET A 83 -1.81 -1.95 10.23
CA MET A 83 -1.03 -0.77 9.88
C MET A 83 -1.38 -0.27 8.48
N LEU A 84 -1.39 -1.16 7.48
CA LEU A 84 -1.71 -0.78 6.10
C LEU A 84 -3.13 -0.18 6.02
N ASN A 85 -4.10 -0.86 6.61
CA ASN A 85 -5.48 -0.35 6.59
C ASN A 85 -5.66 0.92 7.45
N ARG A 86 -4.87 1.11 8.51
CA ARG A 86 -4.83 2.38 9.25
C ARG A 86 -4.34 3.50 8.35
N GLY A 87 -3.21 3.30 7.68
CA GLY A 87 -2.64 4.27 6.75
C GLY A 87 -3.62 4.66 5.64
N LEU A 88 -4.24 3.67 5.00
CA LEU A 88 -5.23 3.90 3.94
C LEU A 88 -6.50 4.60 4.43
N ARG A 89 -7.03 4.26 5.60
CA ARG A 89 -8.23 4.91 6.16
C ARG A 89 -7.98 6.35 6.59
N GLN A 90 -6.79 6.63 7.10
CA GLN A 90 -6.41 7.95 7.59
C GLN A 90 -5.73 8.81 6.52
N MET A 91 -5.46 8.23 5.34
CA MET A 91 -4.66 8.86 4.29
C MET A 91 -3.29 9.30 4.80
N ASP A 92 -2.71 8.51 5.72
CA ASP A 92 -1.41 8.76 6.31
C ASP A 92 -0.32 8.40 5.29
N VAL A 93 0.20 9.43 4.62
CA VAL A 93 1.18 9.30 3.55
C VAL A 93 2.47 8.65 4.06
N ASP A 94 2.87 8.91 5.31
CA ASP A 94 4.10 8.32 5.87
C ASP A 94 3.96 6.81 6.02
N ILE A 95 2.82 6.32 6.51
CA ILE A 95 2.53 4.88 6.57
C ILE A 95 2.44 4.30 5.16
N ILE A 96 1.71 4.96 4.26
CA ILE A 96 1.47 4.45 2.90
C ILE A 96 2.79 4.31 2.12
N LEU A 97 3.68 5.30 2.21
CA LEU A 97 4.98 5.25 1.54
C LEU A 97 5.89 4.18 2.16
N LYS A 98 5.97 4.08 3.50
CA LYS A 98 6.77 3.03 4.17
C LYS A 98 6.27 1.63 3.85
N MET A 99 4.96 1.47 3.65
CA MET A 99 4.34 0.21 3.24
C MET A 99 4.24 0.05 1.72
N GLY A 100 4.80 0.98 0.93
CA GLY A 100 4.68 0.99 -0.53
C GLY A 100 5.20 -0.28 -1.19
N PHE A 101 6.33 -0.81 -0.70
CA PHE A 101 6.87 -2.10 -1.17
C PHE A 101 5.90 -3.26 -0.93
N PHE A 102 5.22 -3.28 0.22
CA PHE A 102 4.22 -4.29 0.53
C PHE A 102 2.98 -4.18 -0.36
N ILE A 103 2.52 -2.95 -0.63
CA ILE A 103 1.42 -2.68 -1.59
C ILE A 103 1.79 -3.16 -2.99
N ARG A 104 3.02 -2.89 -3.45
CA ARG A 104 3.55 -3.38 -4.73
C ARG A 104 3.56 -4.90 -4.78
N HIS A 105 4.04 -5.57 -3.74
CA HIS A 105 4.07 -7.03 -3.68
C HIS A 105 2.66 -7.64 -3.69
N LEU A 106 1.70 -7.03 -2.98
CA LEU A 106 0.29 -7.43 -3.04
C LEU A 106 -0.29 -7.27 -4.45
N HIS A 107 0.01 -6.17 -5.13
CA HIS A 107 -0.43 -5.91 -6.49
C HIS A 107 0.17 -6.89 -7.50
N GLN A 108 1.47 -7.15 -7.41
CA GLN A 108 2.19 -8.10 -8.27
C GLN A 108 1.69 -9.54 -8.09
N HIS A 109 1.42 -9.97 -6.86
CA HIS A 109 0.89 -11.30 -6.58
C HIS A 109 -0.45 -11.53 -7.31
N ARG A 110 -1.33 -10.53 -7.36
CA ARG A 110 -2.63 -10.63 -8.06
C ARG A 110 -2.49 -10.67 -9.59
N ASN A 111 -1.43 -10.08 -10.15
CA ASN A 111 -1.21 -10.07 -11.60
C ASN A 111 -0.55 -11.36 -12.11
N CYS A 112 0.12 -12.12 -11.23
CA CYS A 112 0.73 -13.40 -11.61
C CYS A 112 -0.30 -14.51 -11.88
N SER A 113 -1.56 -14.37 -11.43
CA SER A 113 -2.65 -15.33 -11.70
C SER A 113 -3.45 -15.06 -12.98
N LYS A 114 -3.11 -14.03 -13.77
CA LYS A 114 -3.82 -13.68 -15.03
C LYS A 114 -3.07 -14.05 -16.31
N THR A 115 -1.97 -14.82 -16.19
CA THR A 115 -1.10 -15.19 -17.31
C THR A 115 -0.91 -16.71 -17.40
N THR A 116 -2.01 -17.47 -17.36
CA THR A 116 -2.05 -18.90 -17.71
C THR A 116 -3.37 -19.19 -18.39
#